data_AF-A0A3D5WL66-F1
#
_entry.id   AF-A0A3D5WL66-F1
#
_cell.length_a   1.000
_cell.length_b   1.000
_cell.length_c   1.000
_cell.angle_alpha   90.00
_cell.angle_beta   90.00
_cell.angle_gamma   90.00
#
_symmetry.space_group_name_H-M   'P 1'
#
loop_
_entity.id
_entity.type
_entity.pdbx_description
1 polymer ?
#
loop_
_entity_poly.entity_id
_entity_poly.type
_entity_poly.pdbx_seq_one_letter_code
_entity_poly.pdbx_strand_id
1 'polypeptide(L)' 'MSESKLIELGYYDPSAKIRLSAYADTVVLDPDKKGSVICAIRFGGYPEMVRAMADAIYGGATI' A
#
# COMPACT_ATOMS: atom_id res chain seq x y z
N MET A 1 -6.39 21.61 -14.10
CA MET A 1 -6.48 20.68 -12.95
C MET A 1 -5.38 19.66 -13.13
N SER A 2 -4.40 19.64 -12.24
CA SER A 2 -3.35 18.61 -12.24
C SER A 2 -4.03 17.28 -11.94
N GLU A 3 -3.91 16.27 -12.81
CA GLU A 3 -4.38 14.93 -12.48
C GLU A 3 -3.66 14.46 -11.21
N SER A 4 -4.41 14.19 -10.15
CA SER A 4 -3.87 13.54 -8.96
C SER A 4 -3.36 12.15 -9.36
N LYS A 5 -2.04 11.99 -9.48
CA LYS A 5 -1.38 10.70 -9.68
C LYS A 5 -1.31 9.93 -8.36
N LEU A 6 -2.46 9.50 -7.86
CA LEU A 6 -2.50 8.55 -6.74
C LEU A 6 -2.13 7.16 -7.25
N ILE A 7 -1.26 6.48 -6.51
CA ILE A 7 -0.85 5.10 -6.73
C ILE A 7 -1.84 4.22 -5.96
N GLU A 8 -2.53 3.33 -6.66
CA GLU A 8 -3.38 2.33 -6.00
C GLU A 8 -2.52 1.21 -5.41
N LEU A 9 -2.80 0.84 -4.16
CA LEU A 9 -2.18 -0.25 -3.43
C LEU A 9 -3.24 -1.31 -3.15
N GLY A 10 -2.97 -2.54 -3.55
CA GLY A 10 -3.91 -3.66 -3.42
C GLY A 10 -3.31 -4.82 -2.65
N TYR A 11 -4.06 -5.32 -1.67
CA TYR A 11 -3.75 -6.57 -0.98
C TYR A 11 -4.90 -7.56 -1.17
N TYR A 12 -4.56 -8.83 -1.39
CA TYR A 12 -5.53 -9.91 -1.44
C TYR A 12 -5.03 -11.12 -0.65
N ASP A 13 -5.84 -11.51 0.34
CA ASP A 13 -5.66 -12.77 1.06
C ASP A 13 -6.67 -13.80 0.54
N PRO A 14 -6.23 -14.84 -0.19
CA PRO A 14 -7.12 -15.88 -0.70
C PRO A 14 -7.68 -16.80 0.40
N SER A 15 -6.96 -16.96 1.51
CA SER A 15 -7.37 -17.83 2.63
C SER A 15 -8.49 -17.19 3.43
N ALA A 16 -8.36 -15.90 3.74
CA ALA A 16 -9.41 -15.13 4.42
C ALA A 16 -10.48 -14.59 3.44
N LYS A 17 -10.23 -14.63 2.12
CA LYS A 17 -11.04 -13.99 1.06
C LYS A 17 -11.21 -12.48 1.30
N ILE A 18 -10.16 -11.83 1.82
CA ILE A 18 -10.16 -10.40 2.13
C ILE A 18 -9.42 -9.66 1.02
N ARG A 19 -9.96 -8.50 0.60
CA ARG A 19 -9.30 -7.59 -0.32
C ARG A 19 -9.25 -6.20 0.28
N LEU A 20 -8.06 -5.61 0.31
CA LEU A 20 -7.85 -4.23 0.73
C LEU A 20 -7.39 -3.40 -0.46
N SER A 21 -7.95 -2.20 -0.58
CA SER A 21 -7.53 -1.20 -1.56
C SER A 21 -7.28 0.11 -0.82
N ALA A 22 -6.11 0.70 -1.04
CA ALA A 22 -5.74 2.01 -0.51
C ALA A 22 -5.04 2.83 -1.60
N TYR A 23 -4.90 4.13 -1.37
CA TYR A 23 -4.16 5.00 -2.26
C TYR A 23 -2.93 5.57 -1.55
N ALA A 24 -1.85 5.73 -2.29
CA ALA A 24 -0.64 6.39 -1.85
C ALA A 24 -0.30 7.52 -2.81
N ASP A 25 0.20 8.61 -2.27
CA ASP A 25 0.75 9.70 -3.07
C ASP A 25 2.25 9.48 -3.36
N THR A 26 2.93 8.64 -2.57
CA THR A 26 4.37 8.37 -2.64
C THR A 26 4.66 7.00 -2.07
N VAL A 27 5.42 6.20 -2.82
CA VAL A 27 5.99 4.92 -2.39
C VAL A 27 7.50 5.00 -2.59
N VAL A 28 8.26 4.77 -1.53
CA VAL A 28 9.72 4.73 -1.54
C VAL A 28 10.16 3.28 -1.59
N LEU A 29 10.92 2.93 -2.62
CA LEU A 29 11.43 1.58 -2.83
C LEU A 29 12.93 1.52 -2.57
N ASP A 30 13.40 0.36 -2.13
CA ASP A 30 14.82 0.09 -1.94
C ASP A 30 15.55 0.05 -3.31
N PRO A 31 16.55 0.93 -3.55
CA PRO A 31 17.27 0.99 -4.82
C PRO A 31 18.14 -0.25 -5.06
N ASP A 32 18.66 -0.87 -4.01
CA ASP A 32 19.57 -2.02 -4.08
C ASP A 32 18.81 -3.33 -4.32
N LYS A 33 17.54 -3.37 -3.91
CA LYS A 33 16.64 -4.53 -4.10
C LYS A 33 15.85 -4.46 -5.40
N LYS A 34 16.31 -3.70 -6.40
CA LYS A 34 15.62 -3.51 -7.70
C LYS A 34 14.15 -3.09 -7.55
N GLY A 35 13.85 -2.34 -6.49
CA GLY A 35 12.49 -1.90 -6.18
C GLY A 35 11.52 -2.99 -5.69
N SER A 36 12.01 -4.17 -5.31
CA SER A 36 11.17 -5.26 -4.77
C SER A 36 10.80 -5.09 -3.29
N VAL A 37 11.47 -4.18 -2.58
CA VAL A 37 11.22 -3.93 -1.15
C VAL A 37 10.72 -2.49 -1.00
N ILE A 38 9.58 -2.34 -0.32
CA ILE A 38 9.02 -1.05 0.04
C ILE A 38 9.67 -0.59 1.35
N CYS A 39 10.23 0.62 1.36
CA CYS A 39 10.84 1.23 2.55
C CYS A 39 9.85 2.14 3.28
N ALA A 40 9.06 2.91 2.54
CA ALA A 40 8.09 3.83 3.12
C ALA A 40 6.92 4.08 2.16
N ILE A 41 5.74 4.32 2.74
CA ILE A 41 4.53 4.69 2.01
C ILE A 41 3.95 5.93 2.69
N ARG A 42 3.65 6.96 1.90
CA ARG A 42 2.79 8.05 2.33
C ARG A 42 1.39 7.80 1.76
N PHE A 43 0.52 7.32 2.64
CA PHE A 43 -0.86 7.04 2.30
C PHE A 43 -1.66 8.33 2.10
N GLY A 44 -2.60 8.28 1.17
CA GLY A 44 -3.66 9.27 0.99
C GLY A 44 -5.03 8.60 0.99
N GLY A 45 -6.03 9.27 1.55
CA GLY A 45 -7.41 8.79 1.55
C GLY A 45 -7.98 8.54 2.94
N TYR A 46 -8.91 7.58 3.04
CA TYR A 46 -9.72 7.35 4.22
C TYR A 46 -8.93 6.65 5.35
N PRO A 47 -8.95 7.17 6.60
CA PRO A 47 -8.17 6.64 7.72
C PRO A 47 -8.38 5.14 7.99
N GLU A 48 -9.59 4.63 7.81
CA GLU A 48 -9.95 3.23 8.03
C GLU A 48 -9.29 2.27 7.03
N MET A 49 -9.23 2.66 5.75
CA MET A 49 -8.57 1.87 4.70
C MET A 49 -7.05 1.89 4.88
N VAL A 50 -6.51 3.06 5.24
CA VAL A 50 -5.09 3.22 5.57
C VAL A 50 -4.71 2.39 6.78
N ARG A 51 -5.54 2.40 7.83
CA ARG A 51 -5.31 1.59 9.03
C ARG A 51 -5.33 0.10 8.71
N ALA A 52 -6.33 -0.37 7.98
CA ALA A 52 -6.41 -1.78 7.58
C ALA A 52 -5.21 -2.21 6.74
N MET A 53 -4.79 -1.39 5.76
CA MET A 53 -3.62 -1.66 4.94
C MET A 53 -2.32 -1.65 5.76
N ALA A 54 -2.15 -0.69 6.67
CA ALA A 54 -0.99 -0.63 7.56
C ALA A 54 -0.92 -1.85 8.48
N ASP A 55 -2.04 -2.25 9.08
CA ASP A 55 -2.11 -3.43 9.95
C ASP A 55 -1.79 -4.71 9.16
N ALA A 56 -2.24 -4.82 7.91
CA ALA A 56 -1.87 -5.93 7.03
C ALA A 56 -0.35 -5.96 6.77
N ILE A 57 0.25 -4.82 6.40
CA ILE A 57 1.70 -4.72 6.14
C ILE A 57 2.50 -5.07 7.41
N TYR A 58 2.12 -4.53 8.57
CA TYR A 58 2.75 -4.86 9.85
C TYR A 58 2.55 -6.34 10.24
N GLY A 59 1.45 -6.94 9.80
CA GLY A 59 1.18 -8.38 9.90
C GLY A 59 1.98 -9.26 8.93
N GLY A 60 2.80 -8.67 8.05
CA GLY A 60 3.63 -9.38 7.09
C GLY A 60 3.00 -9.53 5.70
N ALA A 61 1.93 -8.80 5.40
CA ALA A 61 1.35 -8.78 4.05
C ALA A 61 2.35 -8.24 3.02
N THR A 62 2.33 -8.86 1.84
CA THR A 62 2.99 -8.33 0.64
C THR A 62 1.93 -7.66 -0.24
N ILE A 63 2.19 -6.43 -0.65
CA ILE A 63 1.32 -5.55 -1.44
C ILE A 63 1.92 -5.27 -2.82
#